data_AF-A0A1F5BSZ6-F1
#
_entry.id   AF-A0A1F5BSZ6-F1
#
_cell.length_a   1.000
_cell.length_b   1.000
_cell.length_c   1.000
_cell.angle_alpha   90.00
_cell.angle_beta   90.00
_cell.angle_gamma   90.00
#
_symmetry.space_group_name_H-M   'P 1'
#
loop_
_entity.id
_entity.type
_entity.pdbx_description
1 polymer ?
#
loop_
_entity_poly.entity_id
_entity_poly.type
_entity_poly.pdbx_seq_one_letter_code
_entity_poly.pdbx_strand_id
1 'polypeptide(L)'
;MANFDENPVFNEPDFEPNIFIYDHYPGGIGLSPALFDLEKDLLRHGLKTINICPCQEGCPSCVGPSRETGRQAKQVAQEILRGLLEE
;
A
#
# COMPACT_ATOMS: atom_id res chain seq x y z
N MET A 1 -34.25 1.88 -36.15
CA MET A 1 -33.99 0.57 -35.50
C MET A 1 -32.54 0.63 -35.04
N ALA A 2 -32.31 1.02 -33.79
CA ALA A 2 -30.95 1.13 -33.25
C ALA A 2 -30.48 -0.27 -32.84
N ASN A 3 -29.30 -0.67 -33.34
CA ASN A 3 -28.65 -1.91 -32.97
C ASN A 3 -28.11 -1.76 -31.54
N PHE A 4 -28.66 -2.52 -30.61
CA PHE A 4 -28.14 -2.67 -29.25
C PHE A 4 -27.04 -3.72 -29.27
N ASP A 5 -25.83 -3.32 -29.66
CA ASP A 5 -24.62 -4.08 -29.36
C ASP A 5 -23.67 -3.18 -28.59
N GLU A 6 -24.03 -2.91 -27.34
CA GLU A 6 -23.17 -2.27 -26.34
C GLU A 6 -23.03 -3.24 -25.16
N ASN A 7 -22.43 -4.41 -25.40
CA ASN A 7 -21.80 -5.15 -24.33
C ASN A 7 -20.39 -4.56 -24.14
N PRO A 8 -20.15 -3.68 -23.16
CA PRO A 8 -18.80 -3.26 -22.85
C PRO A 8 -18.01 -4.51 -22.48
N VAL A 9 -17.02 -4.85 -23.30
CA VAL A 9 -16.01 -5.83 -22.95
C VAL A 9 -15.21 -5.21 -21.80
N PHE A 10 -15.59 -5.55 -20.57
CA PHE A 10 -14.73 -5.33 -19.43
C PHE A 10 -13.58 -6.30 -19.59
N ASN A 11 -12.46 -5.84 -20.18
CA ASN A 11 -11.19 -6.49 -19.92
C ASN A 11 -11.02 -6.43 -18.40
N GLU A 12 -11.09 -7.58 -17.73
CA GLU A 12 -10.59 -7.66 -16.35
C GLU A 12 -9.16 -7.14 -16.40
N PRO A 13 -8.82 -6.04 -15.69
CA PRO A 13 -7.44 -5.62 -15.63
C PRO A 13 -6.62 -6.79 -15.09
N ASP A 14 -5.47 -7.06 -15.72
CA ASP A 14 -4.48 -7.95 -15.14
C ASP A 14 -4.29 -7.53 -13.67
N PHE A 15 -4.23 -8.50 -12.75
CA PHE A 15 -4.13 -8.19 -11.33
C PHE A 15 -2.90 -7.31 -11.05
N GLU A 16 -3.15 -6.10 -10.56
CA GLU A 16 -2.12 -5.19 -10.07
C GLU A 16 -2.17 -5.11 -8.53
N PRO A 17 -1.03 -5.28 -7.83
CA PRO A 17 -0.97 -5.15 -6.39
C PRO A 17 -1.14 -3.69 -5.97
N ASN A 18 -2.27 -3.37 -5.35
CA ASN A 18 -2.63 -2.01 -4.95
C ASN A 18 -2.77 -1.88 -3.42
N ILE A 19 -2.33 -0.75 -2.88
CA ILE A 19 -2.51 -0.39 -1.46
C ILE A 19 -3.56 0.72 -1.37
N PHE A 20 -4.62 0.48 -0.60
CA PHE A 20 -5.70 1.44 -0.40
C PHE A 20 -5.67 1.97 1.03
N ILE A 21 -5.71 3.30 1.17
CA ILE A 21 -5.88 3.99 2.45
C ILE A 21 -7.15 4.83 2.36
N TYR A 22 -8.05 4.65 3.32
CA TYR A 22 -9.35 5.33 3.34
C TYR A 22 -9.76 5.74 4.75
N ASP A 23 -10.63 6.74 4.85
CA ASP A 23 -11.18 7.20 6.11
C ASP A 23 -12.25 6.21 6.58
N HIS A 24 -12.03 5.56 7.73
CA HIS A 24 -13.05 4.72 8.36
C HIS A 24 -14.10 5.56 9.12
N TYR A 25 -14.64 6.56 8.44
CA TYR A 25 -15.70 7.43 8.93
C TYR A 25 -16.76 7.60 7.84
N PRO A 26 -18.07 7.45 8.13
CA PRO A 26 -19.12 7.62 7.13
C PRO A 26 -19.05 8.99 6.45
N GLY A 27 -19.02 9.00 5.12
CA GLY A 27 -18.91 10.23 4.32
C GLY A 27 -17.48 10.79 4.18
N GLY A 28 -16.50 10.24 4.90
CA GLY A 28 -15.11 10.71 4.89
C GLY A 28 -14.93 12.05 5.60
N ILE A 29 -13.76 12.25 6.21
CA ILE A 29 -13.40 13.51 6.87
C ILE A 29 -12.26 14.23 6.16
N GLY A 30 -11.73 13.63 5.08
CA GLY A 30 -10.74 14.24 4.21
C GLY A 30 -9.29 13.92 4.59
N LEU A 31 -9.03 12.89 5.41
CA LEU A 31 -7.65 12.52 5.74
C LEU A 31 -6.97 11.83 4.57
N SER A 32 -7.68 10.92 3.90
CA SER A 32 -7.11 10.12 2.81
C SER A 32 -6.68 10.96 1.59
N PRO A 33 -7.46 11.96 1.10
CA PRO A 33 -7.00 12.86 0.05
C PRO A 33 -5.75 13.66 0.44
N ALA A 34 -5.72 14.22 1.66
CA ALA A 34 -4.55 14.95 2.13
C ALA A 34 -3.31 14.05 2.28
N LEU A 35 -3.52 12.77 2.63
CA LEU A 35 -2.45 11.78 2.70
C LEU A 35 -1.95 11.37 1.31
N PHE A 36 -2.83 11.32 0.32
CA PHE A 36 -2.47 11.04 -1.08
C PHE A 36 -1.53 12.11 -1.64
N ASP A 37 -1.81 13.39 -1.37
CA ASP A 37 -0.91 14.49 -1.72
C ASP A 37 0.48 14.38 -1.03
N LEU A 38 0.56 13.64 0.08
CA LEU A 38 1.77 13.41 0.87
C LEU A 38 2.36 11.99 0.67
N GLU A 39 1.96 11.27 -0.37
CA GLU A 39 2.31 9.85 -0.56
C GLU A 39 3.81 9.57 -0.44
N LYS A 40 4.66 10.38 -1.08
CA LYS A 40 6.11 10.15 -1.08
C LYS A 40 6.70 10.38 0.33
N ASP A 41 6.16 11.33 1.09
CA ASP A 41 6.57 11.54 2.49
C ASP A 41 6.08 10.43 3.41
N LEU A 42 4.88 9.90 3.18
CA LEU A 42 4.37 8.73 3.90
C LEU A 42 5.28 7.52 3.69
N LEU A 43 5.62 7.20 2.44
CA LEU A 43 6.49 6.08 2.09
C LEU A 43 7.91 6.24 2.70
N ARG A 44 8.49 7.45 2.63
CA ARG A 44 9.78 7.77 3.26
C ARG A 44 9.75 7.55 4.77
N HIS A 45 8.68 7.99 5.45
CA HIS A 45 8.52 7.78 6.89
C HIS A 45 8.32 6.29 7.24
N GLY A 46 7.59 5.54 6.42
CA GLY A 46 7.47 4.09 6.54
C GLY A 46 8.83 3.40 6.47
N LEU A 47 9.63 3.71 5.44
CA LEU A 47 10.96 3.15 5.27
C LEU A 47 11.88 3.50 6.44
N LYS A 48 11.85 4.76 6.90
CA LYS A 48 12.58 5.19 8.11
C LYS A 48 12.18 4.37 9.33
N THR A 49 10.88 4.16 9.54
CA THR A 49 10.33 3.39 10.68
C THR A 49 10.85 1.95 10.68
N ILE A 50 10.87 1.30 9.52
CA ILE A 50 11.41 -0.06 9.39
C ILE A 50 12.92 -0.08 9.64
N ASN A 51 13.66 0.89 9.12
CA ASN A 51 15.12 0.95 9.25
C ASN A 51 15.59 1.17 10.69
N ILE A 52 14.89 2.00 11.47
CA ILE A 52 15.27 2.29 12.86
C ILE A 52 14.80 1.20 13.85
N CYS A 53 13.87 0.34 13.43
CA CYS A 53 13.37 -0.71 14.30
C CYS A 53 14.47 -1.75 14.60
N PRO A 54 14.75 -2.10 15.86
CA PRO A 54 15.83 -3.03 16.21
C PRO A 54 15.51 -4.50 15.95
N CYS A 55 14.29 -4.84 15.50
CA CYS A 55 13.93 -6.23 15.23
C CYS A 55 14.64 -6.79 13.99
N GLN A 56 14.81 -8.12 13.93
CA GLN A 56 15.46 -8.79 12.81
C GLN A 56 14.48 -9.12 11.68
N GLU A 57 13.35 -9.76 12.01
CA GLU A 57 12.41 -10.32 11.03
C GLU A 57 11.13 -9.49 10.88
N GLY A 58 10.69 -8.84 11.96
CA GLY A 58 9.45 -8.07 12.04
C GLY A 58 8.90 -8.05 13.47
N CYS A 59 8.23 -6.96 13.85
CA CYS A 59 7.50 -6.87 15.11
C CYS A 59 6.26 -5.97 14.97
N PRO A 60 5.32 -5.98 15.94
CA PRO A 60 4.11 -5.15 15.92
C PRO A 60 4.35 -3.64 15.73
N SER A 61 5.57 -3.15 15.97
CA SER A 61 5.93 -1.74 15.84
C SER A 61 6.45 -1.34 14.45
N CYS A 62 6.66 -2.29 13.52
CA CYS A 62 7.13 -1.99 12.16
C CYS A 62 6.29 -2.70 11.10
N VAL A 63 6.69 -3.89 10.67
CA VAL A 63 6.07 -4.67 9.59
C VAL A 63 5.07 -5.72 10.08
N GLY A 64 4.89 -5.85 11.40
CA GLY A 64 4.04 -6.87 12.04
C GLY A 64 4.81 -8.06 12.62
N PRO A 65 4.16 -8.95 13.39
CA PRO A 65 4.81 -10.13 14.00
C PRO A 65 5.35 -11.11 12.95
N SER A 66 6.58 -11.59 13.12
CA SER A 66 7.22 -12.48 12.12
C SER A 66 6.53 -13.83 11.92
N ARG A 67 5.73 -14.30 12.90
CA ARG A 67 4.91 -15.52 12.76
C ARG A 67 3.72 -15.37 11.81
N GLU A 68 3.27 -14.14 11.58
CA GLU A 68 2.12 -13.83 10.73
C GLU A 68 2.56 -13.31 9.36
N THR A 69 3.68 -12.58 9.34
CA THR A 69 4.17 -11.87 8.14
C THR A 69 5.35 -12.58 7.44
N GLY A 70 5.97 -13.56 8.10
CA GLY A 70 7.11 -14.32 7.59
C GLY A 70 8.47 -13.81 8.08
N ARG A 71 9.49 -14.67 8.01
CA ARG A 71 10.85 -14.37 8.54
C ARG A 71 11.57 -13.25 7.80
N GLN A 72 11.19 -12.99 6.55
CA GLN A 72 11.80 -11.96 5.71
C GLN A 72 10.91 -10.72 5.55
N ALA A 73 9.82 -10.60 6.32
CA ALA A 73 8.85 -9.51 6.19
C ALA A 73 9.52 -8.13 6.22
N LYS A 74 10.45 -7.94 7.17
CA LYS A 74 11.19 -6.68 7.29
C LYS A 74 11.98 -6.35 6.02
N GLN A 75 12.72 -7.32 5.50
CA GLN A 75 13.55 -7.14 4.31
C GLN A 75 12.69 -6.86 3.07
N VAL A 76 11.66 -7.66 2.84
CA VAL A 76 10.76 -7.53 1.68
C VAL A 76 10.04 -6.18 1.71
N ALA A 77 9.55 -5.74 2.87
CA ALA A 77 8.92 -4.43 2.99
C ALA A 77 9.89 -3.27 2.69
N GLN A 78 11.17 -3.38 3.07
CA GLN A 78 12.18 -2.39 2.70
C GLN A 78 12.42 -2.35 1.19
N GLU A 79 12.46 -3.50 0.53
CA GLU A 79 12.65 -3.60 -0.92
C GLU A 79 11.47 -3.00 -1.68
N ILE A 80 10.23 -3.35 -1.29
CA ILE A 80 9.00 -2.78 -1.87
C ILE A 80 8.98 -1.25 -1.72
N LEU A 81 9.23 -0.73 -0.51
CA LEU A 81 9.21 0.72 -0.27
C LEU A 81 10.31 1.47 -1.03
N ARG A 82 11.48 0.86 -1.27
CA ARG A 82 12.51 1.48 -2.10
C ARG A 82 12.08 1.53 -3.56
N GLY A 83 11.53 0.44 -4.09
CA GLY A 83 11.00 0.41 -5.46
C GLY A 83 9.95 1.50 -5.69
N LEU A 84 8.98 1.64 -4.79
CA LEU A 84 7.93 2.67 -4.87
C LEU A 84 8.46 4.12 -4.76
N LEU A 85 9.66 4.33 -4.21
CA LEU A 85 10.28 5.65 -4.08
C LEU A 85 11.19 6.01 -5.26
N GLU A 86 11.59 5.02 -6.06
CA GLU A 86 12.47 5.17 -7.23
C GLU A 86 11.71 5.46 -8.53
N GLU A 87 10.38 5.42 -8.50
CA GLU A 87 9.46 5.83 -9.58
C GLU A 87 9.26 7.37 -9.69
#